data_AF-A0A4Q7DSQ2-F1
#
_entry.id   AF-A0A4Q7DSQ2-F1
#
_cell.length_a   1.000
_cell.length_b   1.000
_cell.length_c   1.000
_cell.angle_alpha   90.00
_cell.angle_beta   90.00
_cell.angle_gamma   90.00
#
_symmetry.space_group_name_H-M   'P 1'
#
loop_
_entity.id
_entity.type
_entity.pdbx_description
1 polymer ?
#
loop_
_entity_poly.entity_id
_entity_poly.type
_entity_poly.pdbx_seq_one_letter_code
_entity_poly.pdbx_strand_id
1 'polypeptide(L)' 'MILQFYLKGLLISALFVLFIGGLYAFTYLVRNTKKPWSERRNHIFDLILVAILTVPILSFAVLGVLVIMRIRGL' A
#
# COMPACT_ATOMS: atom_id res chain seq x y z
N MET A 1 18.40 -12.44 -10.23
CA MET A 1 17.98 -11.30 -11.07
C MET A 1 16.51 -10.93 -10.85
N ILE A 2 15.52 -11.83 -11.05
CA ILE A 2 14.09 -11.52 -10.82
C ILE A 2 13.75 -11.11 -9.37
N LEU A 3 14.35 -11.79 -8.38
CA LEU A 3 14.05 -11.56 -6.96
C LEU A 3 14.34 -10.11 -6.51
N GLN A 4 15.39 -9.50 -7.05
CA GLN A 4 15.72 -8.10 -6.73
C GLN A 4 14.69 -7.12 -7.30
N PHE A 5 14.14 -7.39 -8.49
CA PHE A 5 13.06 -6.60 -9.06
C PHE A 5 11.76 -6.77 -8.27
N TYR A 6 11.48 -7.99 -7.82
CA TYR A 6 10.34 -8.26 -6.95
C TYR A 6 10.45 -7.53 -5.62
N LEU A 7 11.60 -7.61 -4.94
CA LEU A 7 11.82 -6.89 -3.67
C LEU A 7 11.72 -5.37 -3.83
N LYS A 8 12.22 -4.83 -4.96
CA LYS A 8 12.06 -3.39 -5.27
C LYS A 8 10.60 -3.02 -5.51
N GLY A 9 9.89 -3.80 -6.32
CA GLY A 9 8.45 -3.59 -6.57
C GLY A 9 7.65 -3.66 -5.28
N LEU A 10 7.95 -4.63 -4.42
CA LEU A 10 7.31 -4.82 -3.13
C LEU A 10 7.54 -3.62 -2.20
N LEU A 11 8.78 -3.13 -2.11
CA LEU A 11 9.10 -1.94 -1.31
C LEU A 11 8.38 -0.69 -1.81
N ILE A 12 8.36 -0.46 -3.13
CA ILE A 12 7.68 0.68 -3.73
C ILE A 12 6.18 0.62 -3.45
N SER A 13 5.57 -0.55 -3.67
CA SER A 13 4.15 -0.77 -3.41
C SER A 13 3.80 -0.65 -1.93
N ALA A 14 4.62 -1.20 -1.04
CA ALA A 14 4.43 -1.08 0.40
C ALA A 14 4.47 0.39 0.84
N LEU A 15 5.48 1.16 0.41
CA LEU A 15 5.56 2.59 0.71
C LEU A 15 4.38 3.37 0.15
N PHE A 16 3.96 3.07 -1.09
CA PHE A 16 2.83 3.73 -1.72
C PHE A 16 1.51 3.48 -0.97
N VAL A 17 1.22 2.21 -0.64
CA VAL A 17 0.01 1.85 0.12
C VAL A 17 0.06 2.41 1.54
N LEU A 18 1.22 2.41 2.19
CA LEU A 18 1.38 2.97 3.53
C LEU A 18 1.22 4.49 3.52
N PHE A 19 1.69 5.18 2.48
CA PHE A 19 1.51 6.62 2.33
C PHE A 19 0.05 7.00 2.10
N ILE A 20 -0.62 6.38 1.11
CA ILE A 20 -2.02 6.65 0.81
C ILE A 20 -2.94 6.20 1.96
N GLY A 21 -2.71 4.99 2.48
CA GLY A 21 -3.44 4.46 3.62
C GLY A 21 -3.22 5.31 4.87
N GLY A 22 -1.99 5.74 5.14
CA GLY A 22 -1.67 6.64 6.25
C GLY A 22 -2.36 8.00 6.15
N LEU A 23 -2.37 8.61 4.96
CA LEU A 23 -3.11 9.85 4.68
C LEU A 23 -4.62 9.67 4.90
N TYR A 24 -5.18 8.58 4.40
CA TYR A 24 -6.60 8.27 4.59
C TYR A 24 -6.93 8.03 6.08
N ALA A 25 -6.11 7.24 6.78
CA ALA A 25 -6.28 6.99 8.21
C ALA A 25 -6.21 8.28 9.02
N PHE A 26 -5.25 9.17 8.71
CA PHE A 26 -5.09 10.45 9.36
C PHE A 26 -6.30 11.36 9.14
N THR A 27 -6.73 11.54 7.89
CA THR A 27 -7.90 12.36 7.56
C THR A 27 -9.19 11.79 8.17
N TYR A 28 -9.34 10.47 8.20
CA TYR A 28 -10.44 9.77 8.85
C TYR A 28 -10.44 10.01 10.37
N LEU A 29 -9.28 9.91 11.02
CA LEU A 29 -9.15 10.13 12.46
C LEU A 29 -9.50 11.56 12.84
N VAL A 30 -9.01 12.54 12.09
CA VAL A 30 -9.27 13.97 12.34
C VAL A 30 -10.77 14.27 12.20
N ARG A 31 -11.43 13.74 11.15
CA ARG A 31 -12.87 13.99 10.91
C ARG A 31 -13.79 13.22 11.86
N ASN A 32 -13.42 12.02 12.32
CA ASN A 32 -14.28 11.15 13.11
C ASN A 32 -13.90 11.09 14.60
N THR A 33 -13.43 12.21 15.16
CA THR A 33 -13.04 12.31 16.58
C THR A 33 -14.17 12.05 17.57
N LYS A 34 -15.43 12.22 17.15
CA LYS A 34 -16.63 11.98 17.99
C LYS A 34 -17.05 10.51 18.09
N LYS A 35 -16.46 9.62 17.28
CA LYS A 35 -16.83 8.19 17.26
C LYS A 35 -16.18 7.42 18.41
N PRO A 36 -16.84 6.36 18.93
CA PRO A 36 -16.28 5.52 19.98
C PRO A 36 -14.95 4.88 19.53
N TRP A 37 -14.04 4.68 20.49
CA TRP A 37 -12.71 4.13 20.25
C TRP A 37 -12.74 2.75 19.58
N SER A 38 -13.75 1.93 19.88
CA SER A 38 -13.94 0.61 19.26
C SER A 38 -14.17 0.70 17.76
N GLU A 39 -15.00 1.63 17.29
CA GLU A 39 -15.34 1.81 15.88
C GLU A 39 -14.14 2.34 15.09
N ARG A 40 -13.40 3.31 15.66
CA ARG A 40 -12.19 3.87 15.04
C ARG A 40 -11.10 2.82 14.90
N ARG A 41 -10.91 1.98 15.92
CA ARG A 41 -9.96 0.86 15.90
C ARG A 41 -10.35 -0.15 14.81
N ASN A 42 -11.62 -0.56 14.75
CA ASN A 42 -12.09 -1.50 13.74
C ASN A 42 -11.82 -0.99 12.32
N HIS A 43 -12.10 0.29 12.08
CA HIS A 43 -11.85 0.89 10.77
C HIS A 43 -10.37 0.94 10.39
N ILE A 44 -9.46 1.20 11.35
CA ILE A 44 -8.02 1.11 11.11
C ILE A 44 -7.61 -0.33 10.81
N PHE A 45 -8.14 -1.32 11.54
CA PHE A 45 -7.83 -2.73 11.28
C PHE A 45 -8.28 -3.16 9.89
N ASP A 46 -9.48 -2.76 9.46
CA ASP A 46 -9.96 -3.00 8.10
C ASP A 46 -9.03 -2.34 7.06
N LEU A 47 -8.58 -1.10 7.32
CA LEU A 47 -7.65 -0.40 6.43
C LEU A 47 -6.30 -1.12 6.33
N ILE A 48 -5.77 -1.62 7.44
CA ILE A 48 -4.54 -2.41 7.48
C ILE A 48 -4.73 -3.73 6.72
N LEU A 49 -5.87 -4.38 6.88
CA LEU A 49 -6.20 -5.63 6.18
C LEU A 49 -6.26 -5.40 4.66
N VAL A 50 -6.92 -4.33 4.22
CA VAL A 50 -6.92 -3.90 2.81
C VAL A 50 -5.50 -3.62 2.33
N ALA A 51 -4.68 -2.93 3.14
CA ALA A 51 -3.29 -2.66 2.78
C ALA A 51 -2.48 -3.95 2.58
N ILE A 52 -2.57 -4.90 3.52
CA ILE A 52 -1.86 -6.19 3.44
C ILE A 52 -2.30 -6.99 2.22
N LEU A 53 -3.57 -6.99 1.87
CA LEU A 53 -4.09 -7.69 0.68
C LEU A 53 -3.70 -6.99 -0.63
N THR A 54 -3.65 -5.66 -0.64
CA THR A 54 -3.41 -4.88 -1.85
C THR A 54 -1.92 -4.79 -2.20
N VAL A 55 -1.03 -4.70 -1.21
CA VAL A 55 0.43 -4.62 -1.41
C VAL A 55 0.99 -5.72 -2.34
N PRO A 56 0.69 -7.02 -2.17
CA PRO A 56 1.22 -8.04 -3.07
C PRO A 56 0.72 -7.88 -4.51
N ILE A 57 -0.56 -7.55 -4.71
CA ILE A 57 -1.14 -7.31 -6.04
C ILE A 57 -0.46 -6.12 -6.73
N LEU A 58 -0.30 -5.02 -5.99
CA LEU A 58 0.34 -3.81 -6.46
C LEU A 58 1.84 -4.04 -6.75
N SER A 59 2.50 -4.88 -5.96
CA SER A 59 3.89 -5.29 -6.16
C SER A 59 4.07 -6.02 -7.49
N PHE A 60 3.17 -6.93 -7.84
CA PHE A 60 3.19 -7.60 -9.15
C PHE A 60 2.97 -6.63 -10.31
N ALA A 61 2.07 -5.65 -10.15
CA ALA A 61 1.85 -4.61 -11.16
C ALA A 61 3.11 -3.75 -11.37
N VAL A 62 3.74 -3.27 -10.28
CA VAL A 62 4.99 -2.48 -10.33
C VAL A 62 6.12 -3.30 -10.94
N LEU A 63 6.25 -4.57 -10.58
CA LEU A 63 7.24 -5.48 -11.17
C LEU A 63 7.05 -5.58 -12.69
N GLY A 64 5.82 -5.79 -13.16
CA GLY A 64 5.50 -5.83 -14.59
C GLY A 64 5.95 -4.56 -15.32
N VAL A 65 5.65 -3.39 -14.75
CA VAL A 65 6.10 -2.10 -15.30
C VAL A 65 7.63 -1.97 -15.32
N LEU A 66 8.30 -2.29 -14.21
CA LEU A 66 9.77 -2.23 -14.11
C LEU A 66 10.45 -3.16 -15.12
N VAL A 67 9.90 -4.35 -15.35
CA VAL A 67 10.43 -5.30 -16.34
C VAL A 67 10.24 -4.75 -17.75
N ILE A 68 9.06 -4.21 -18.08
CA ILE A 68 8.81 -3.61 -19.41
C ILE A 68 9.76 -2.43 -19.66
N MET A 69 9.96 -1.55 -18.67
CA MET A 69 10.88 -0.42 -18.79
C MET A 69 12.31 -0.88 -19.04
N ARG A 70 12.78 -1.89 -18.29
CA ARG A 70 14.13 -2.45 -18.47
C ARG A 70 14.32 -3.14 -19.82
N ILE A 71 13.30 -3.84 -20.33
CA ILE A 71 13.35 -4.47 -21.66
C ILE A 71 13.41 -3.40 -22.76
N ARG A 72 12.76 -2.25 -22.57
CA ARG A 72 12.74 -1.13 -23.53
C ARG A 72 14.03 -0.29 -23.52
N GLY A 73 15.03 -0.62 -22.70
CA GLY A 73 16.33 0.05 -22.69
C GLY A 73 16.32 1.50 -22.16
N LEU A 74 15.26 1.89 -21.44
CA LEU A 74 15.18 3.14 -20.68
C LEU A 74 15.81 2.98 -19.30
#